data_AF-A0A963U241-F1
#
_entry.id   AF-A0A963U241-F1
#
_cell.length_a   1.000
_cell.length_b   1.000
_cell.length_c   1.000
_cell.angle_alpha   90.00
_cell.angle_beta   90.00
_cell.angle_gamma   90.00
#
_symmetry.space_group_name_H-M   'P 1'
#
loop_
_entity.id
_entity.type
_entity.pdbx_description
1 polymer ?
#
loop_
_entity_poly.entity_id
_entity_poly.type
_entity_poly.pdbx_seq_one_letter_code
_entity_poly.pdbx_strand_id
1 'polypeptide(L)'
;MAADHHDTPFQRWFNRKGWIRLTIGAPYLWLILFFLLPFVIVFAMSFATRTPTAPPFSFGGEHAVLNTDHYARLATDSLYIRAYLNSIGNAALATVLCLLIGYPMALGLTRVSRSWRNVLLMLVILPF
;
A
#
# COMPACT_ATOMS: atom_id res chain seq x y z
N MET A 1 -43.54 -19.77 40.86
CA MET A 1 -42.71 -18.74 41.54
C MET A 1 -41.40 -18.68 40.78
N ALA A 2 -41.36 -17.84 39.74
CA ALA A 2 -40.29 -17.83 38.75
C ALA A 2 -39.18 -16.86 39.20
N ALA A 3 -37.95 -17.35 39.28
CA ALA A 3 -36.77 -16.58 39.59
C ALA A 3 -36.44 -15.63 38.43
N ASP A 4 -36.33 -14.35 38.74
CA ASP A 4 -35.90 -13.28 37.85
C ASP A 4 -34.38 -13.31 37.66
N HIS A 5 -33.96 -13.60 36.43
CA HIS A 5 -32.56 -13.57 36.04
C HIS A 5 -32.12 -12.10 35.95
N HIS A 6 -31.50 -11.60 37.02
CA HIS A 6 -30.92 -10.25 37.05
C HIS A 6 -29.69 -10.18 36.14
N ASP A 7 -29.91 -9.72 34.92
CA ASP A 7 -28.84 -9.36 33.99
C ASP A 7 -28.06 -8.16 34.55
N THR A 8 -26.86 -8.42 35.10
CA THR A 8 -26.03 -7.37 35.68
C THR A 8 -25.53 -6.39 34.60
N PRO A 9 -25.52 -5.07 34.86
CA PRO A 9 -25.05 -4.05 33.91
C PRO A 9 -23.56 -4.22 33.55
N PHE A 10 -22.78 -4.85 34.42
CA PHE A 10 -21.36 -5.18 34.23
C PHE A 10 -21.13 -6.14 33.06
N GLN A 11 -22.09 -7.03 32.79
CA GLN A 11 -22.00 -8.05 31.74
C GLN A 11 -22.19 -7.45 30.32
N ARG A 12 -22.84 -6.29 30.21
CA ARG A 12 -22.96 -5.53 28.94
C ARG A 12 -21.64 -4.85 28.54
N TRP A 13 -20.79 -4.48 29.49
CA TRP A 13 -19.45 -3.95 29.22
C TRP A 13 -18.51 -5.04 28.69
N PHE A 14 -18.69 -6.29 29.15
CA PHE A 14 -18.03 -7.50 28.65
C PHE A 14 -18.77 -8.18 27.49
N ASN A 15 -19.45 -7.40 26.64
CA ASN A 15 -20.01 -7.96 25.41
C ASN A 15 -18.86 -8.30 24.46
N ARG A 16 -18.38 -9.55 24.51
CA ARG A 16 -17.24 -10.09 23.74
C ARG A 16 -17.27 -9.66 22.27
N LYS A 17 -18.45 -9.58 21.66
CA LYS A 17 -18.65 -9.13 20.28
C LYS A 17 -18.35 -7.64 20.06
N GLY A 18 -18.66 -6.77 21.02
CA GLY A 18 -18.38 -5.33 20.95
C GLY A 18 -16.90 -5.01 21.12
N TRP A 19 -16.23 -5.64 22.09
CA TRP A 19 -14.78 -5.51 22.29
C TRP A 19 -13.98 -6.02 21.09
N ILE A 20 -14.33 -7.17 20.53
CA ILE A 20 -13.68 -7.69 19.31
C ILE A 20 -13.84 -6.70 18.15
N ARG A 21 -15.03 -6.11 17.96
CA ARG A 21 -15.26 -5.09 16.91
C ARG A 21 -14.43 -3.83 17.13
N LEU A 22 -14.22 -3.42 18.38
CA LEU A 22 -13.42 -2.23 18.68
C LEU A 22 -11.92 -2.50 18.50
N THR A 23 -11.44 -3.67 18.94
CA THR A 23 -10.04 -4.09 18.75
C THR A 23 -9.70 -4.31 17.28
N ILE A 24 -10.62 -4.83 16.48
CA ILE A 24 -10.42 -4.97 15.02
C ILE A 24 -10.61 -3.63 14.33
N GLY A 25 -11.60 -2.83 14.74
CA GLY A 25 -11.94 -1.56 14.12
C GLY A 25 -10.89 -0.47 14.34
N ALA A 26 -10.17 -0.47 15.47
CA ALA A 26 -9.14 0.52 15.75
C ALA A 26 -7.99 0.52 14.71
N PRO A 27 -7.37 -0.61 14.34
CA PRO A 27 -6.41 -0.67 13.23
C PRO A 27 -6.98 -0.21 11.89
N TYR A 28 -8.22 -0.58 11.56
CA TYR A 28 -8.84 -0.15 10.29
C TYR A 28 -9.11 1.35 10.26
N LEU A 29 -9.61 1.91 11.36
CA LEU A 29 -9.82 3.36 11.48
C LEU A 29 -8.50 4.11 11.36
N TRP A 30 -7.43 3.58 11.98
CA TRP A 30 -6.09 4.13 11.86
C TRP A 30 -5.58 4.11 10.42
N LEU A 31 -5.72 2.97 9.72
CA LEU A 31 -5.36 2.86 8.30
C LEU A 31 -6.16 3.84 7.45
N ILE A 32 -7.47 3.95 7.62
CA ILE A 32 -8.26 4.91 6.85
C ILE A 32 -7.79 6.34 7.13
N LEU A 33 -7.59 6.71 8.40
CA LEU A 33 -7.24 8.08 8.75
C LEU A 33 -5.82 8.48 8.32
N PHE A 34 -4.84 7.58 8.42
CA PHE A 34 -3.44 7.92 8.13
C PHE A 34 -2.92 7.40 6.79
N PHE A 35 -3.49 6.30 6.26
CA PHE A 35 -3.15 5.81 4.93
C PHE A 35 -4.09 6.38 3.87
N LEU A 36 -5.43 6.40 4.05
CA LEU A 36 -6.32 6.89 2.98
C LEU A 36 -6.28 8.42 2.84
N LEU A 37 -6.21 9.15 3.94
CA LEU A 37 -6.20 10.62 3.94
C LEU A 37 -5.10 11.24 3.06
N PRO A 38 -3.81 10.85 3.15
CA PRO A 38 -2.78 11.40 2.24
C PRO A 38 -3.04 11.05 0.77
N PHE A 39 -3.61 9.88 0.46
CA PHE A 39 -3.98 9.52 -0.91
C PHE A 39 -5.10 10.41 -1.45
N VAL A 40 -6.12 10.72 -0.64
CA VAL A 40 -7.19 11.65 -1.02
C VAL A 40 -6.64 13.04 -1.29
N ILE A 41 -5.68 13.52 -0.48
CA ILE A 41 -5.01 14.80 -0.70
C ILE A 41 -4.26 14.79 -2.04
N VAL A 42 -3.47 13.75 -2.33
CA VAL A 42 -2.74 13.63 -3.60
C VAL A 42 -3.70 13.54 -4.80
N PHE A 43 -4.80 12.80 -4.64
CA PHE A 43 -5.84 12.70 -5.66
C PHE A 43 -6.47 14.07 -5.96
N ALA A 44 -6.86 14.83 -4.93
CA ALA A 44 -7.36 16.18 -5.09
C ALA A 44 -6.32 17.10 -5.76
N MET A 45 -5.05 17.01 -5.35
CA MET A 45 -3.95 17.78 -5.96
C MET A 45 -3.70 17.44 -7.43
N SER A 46 -4.02 16.22 -7.86
CA SER A 46 -3.85 15.82 -9.26
C SER A 46 -4.73 16.62 -10.23
N PHE A 47 -5.84 17.19 -9.74
CA PHE A 47 -6.75 18.06 -10.50
C PHE A 47 -6.55 19.55 -10.20
N ALA A 48 -5.69 19.89 -9.24
CA ALA A 48 -5.43 21.26 -8.82
C ALA A 48 -4.59 22.02 -9.86
N THR A 49 -4.88 23.31 -10.04
CA THR A 49 -4.05 24.17 -10.88
C THR A 49 -2.90 24.73 -10.05
N ARG A 50 -1.66 24.53 -10.52
CA ARG A 50 -0.45 25.09 -9.89
C ARG A 50 -0.42 26.60 -10.17
N THR A 51 -0.49 27.41 -9.12
CA THR A 51 -0.46 28.87 -9.24
C THR A 51 0.83 29.40 -8.60
N PRO A 52 1.51 30.41 -9.19
CA PRO A 52 2.72 31.00 -8.59
C PRO A 52 2.47 31.79 -7.29
N THR A 53 1.22 32.00 -6.89
CA THR A 53 0.83 32.71 -5.66
C THR A 53 0.77 31.77 -4.46
N ALA A 54 0.97 32.28 -3.24
CA ALA A 54 0.68 31.53 -2.02
C ALA A 54 -0.83 31.61 -1.70
N PRO A 55 -1.57 30.50 -1.53
CA PRO A 55 -1.16 29.09 -1.56
C PRO A 55 -0.91 28.53 -2.98
N PRO A 56 0.10 27.66 -3.19
CA PRO A 56 0.58 27.19 -4.50
C PRO A 56 -0.41 26.31 -5.29
N PHE A 57 -1.62 26.14 -4.77
CA PHE A 57 -2.70 25.34 -5.34
C PHE A 57 -4.02 26.10 -5.18
N SER A 58 -4.71 26.33 -6.29
CA SER A 58 -6.03 26.94 -6.32
C SER A 58 -7.05 25.90 -6.83
N PHE A 59 -8.19 25.83 -6.13
CA PHE A 59 -9.38 25.10 -6.55
C PHE A 59 -10.48 26.14 -6.81
N GLY A 60 -10.80 26.39 -8.08
CA GLY A 60 -11.81 27.38 -8.47
C GLY A 60 -11.34 28.85 -8.37
N GLY A 61 -12.10 29.74 -9.01
CA GLY A 61 -11.72 31.14 -9.29
C GLY A 61 -11.60 31.36 -10.81
N GLU A 62 -10.46 31.88 -11.26
CA GLU A 62 -10.11 32.04 -12.69
C GLU A 62 -9.60 30.74 -13.36
N HIS A 63 -9.48 29.65 -12.59
CA HIS A 63 -8.95 28.36 -13.04
C HIS A 63 -9.97 27.24 -12.93
N ALA A 64 -9.89 26.27 -13.86
CA ALA A 64 -10.78 25.11 -13.88
C ALA A 64 -10.62 24.26 -12.62
N VAL A 65 -11.75 23.87 -12.02
CA VAL A 65 -11.83 22.94 -10.88
C VAL A 65 -11.32 21.53 -11.26
N LEU A 66 -11.37 21.21 -12.56
CA LEU A 66 -10.87 19.98 -13.14
C LEU A 66 -9.79 20.31 -14.18
N ASN A 67 -8.53 20.39 -13.75
CA ASN A 67 -7.41 20.58 -14.66
C ASN A 67 -6.87 19.21 -15.12
N THR A 68 -6.95 18.91 -16.42
CA THR A 68 -6.44 17.67 -17.00
C THR A 68 -5.11 17.83 -17.73
N ASP A 69 -4.56 19.04 -17.77
CA ASP A 69 -3.31 19.37 -18.48
C ASP A 69 -2.12 18.59 -17.92
N HIS A 70 -2.12 18.28 -16.61
CA HIS A 70 -1.08 17.46 -15.99
C HIS A 70 -1.02 16.04 -16.57
N TYR A 71 -2.19 15.45 -16.86
CA TYR A 71 -2.28 14.14 -17.50
C TYR A 71 -1.90 14.20 -18.97
N ALA A 72 -2.29 15.26 -19.68
CA ALA A 72 -1.90 15.48 -21.06
C ALA A 72 -0.37 15.59 -21.19
N ARG A 73 0.29 16.35 -20.30
CA ARG A 73 1.75 16.46 -20.25
C ARG A 73 2.44 15.11 -20.06
N LEU A 74 1.86 14.22 -19.26
CA LEU A 74 2.39 12.87 -19.05
C LEU A 74 2.47 12.06 -20.35
N ALA A 75 1.53 12.29 -21.28
CA ALA A 75 1.42 11.59 -22.56
C ALA A 75 2.12 12.31 -23.73
N THR A 76 2.39 13.61 -23.62
CA THR A 76 3.00 14.40 -24.71
C THR A 76 4.48 14.70 -24.49
N ASP A 77 4.94 14.74 -23.24
CA ASP A 77 6.33 15.07 -22.92
C ASP A 77 7.22 13.83 -23.00
N SER A 78 8.19 13.89 -23.92
CA SER A 78 9.14 12.81 -24.19
C SER A 78 9.99 12.44 -22.98
N LEU A 79 10.23 13.38 -22.06
CA LEU A 79 10.97 13.11 -20.83
C LEU A 79 10.19 12.17 -19.91
N TYR A 80 8.88 12.41 -19.73
CA TYR A 80 8.02 11.60 -18.87
C TYR A 80 7.85 10.19 -19.46
N ILE A 81 7.59 10.09 -20.77
CA ILE A 81 7.45 8.81 -21.46
C ILE A 81 8.74 8.00 -21.34
N ARG A 82 9.90 8.62 -21.58
CA ARG A 82 11.19 7.95 -21.49
C ARG A 82 11.50 7.49 -20.07
N ALA A 83 11.22 8.31 -19.06
CA ALA A 83 11.40 7.93 -17.66
C ALA A 83 10.50 6.75 -17.27
N TYR A 84 9.25 6.75 -17.75
CA TYR A 84 8.28 5.67 -17.52
C TYR A 84 8.73 4.35 -18.17
N LEU A 85 9.12 4.40 -19.45
CA LEU A 85 9.62 3.22 -20.17
C LEU A 85 10.91 2.67 -19.58
N ASN A 86 11.84 3.54 -19.15
CA ASN A 86 13.06 3.11 -18.46
C ASN A 86 12.73 2.41 -17.14
N SER A 87 11.76 2.93 -16.38
CA SER A 87 11.32 2.31 -15.12
C SER A 87 10.72 0.93 -15.35
N ILE A 88 9.86 0.78 -16.35
CA ILE A 88 9.28 -0.52 -16.74
C ILE A 88 10.37 -1.46 -17.22
N GLY A 89 11.28 -0.99 -18.08
CA GLY A 89 12.39 -1.79 -18.60
C GLY A 89 13.28 -2.33 -17.47
N ASN A 90 13.63 -1.47 -16.52
CA ASN A 90 14.42 -1.86 -15.35
C ASN A 90 13.66 -2.84 -14.45
N ALA A 91 12.37 -2.60 -14.19
CA ALA A 91 11.55 -3.50 -13.39
C ALA A 91 11.39 -4.88 -14.06
N ALA A 92 11.17 -4.92 -15.37
CA ALA A 92 11.06 -6.15 -16.14
C ALA A 92 12.39 -6.91 -16.16
N LEU A 93 13.51 -6.22 -16.40
CA LEU A 93 14.84 -6.81 -16.36
C LEU A 93 15.15 -7.39 -14.97
N ALA A 94 14.90 -6.62 -13.91
CA ALA A 94 15.08 -7.08 -12.54
C ALA A 94 14.20 -8.31 -12.25
N THR A 95 12.93 -8.29 -12.66
CA THR A 95 12.01 -9.42 -12.49
C THR A 95 12.52 -10.67 -13.20
N VAL A 96 12.96 -10.54 -14.46
CA VAL A 96 13.49 -11.66 -15.24
C VAL A 96 14.77 -12.20 -14.60
N LEU A 97 15.70 -11.35 -14.19
CA LEU A 97 16.93 -11.79 -13.51
C LEU A 97 16.62 -12.48 -12.18
N CYS A 98 15.70 -11.93 -11.37
CA CYS A 98 15.25 -12.55 -10.14
C CYS A 98 14.62 -13.92 -10.37
N LEU A 99 13.82 -14.09 -11.43
CA LEU A 99 13.25 -15.39 -11.79
C LEU A 99 14.33 -16.36 -12.30
N LEU A 100 15.21 -15.91 -13.19
CA LEU A 100 16.28 -16.73 -13.75
C LEU A 100 17.27 -17.22 -12.70
N ILE A 101 17.52 -16.46 -11.63
CA ILE A 101 18.42 -16.84 -10.54
C ILE A 101 17.66 -17.56 -9.43
N GLY A 102 16.52 -17.01 -8.99
CA GLY A 102 15.74 -17.54 -7.88
C GLY A 102 15.06 -18.88 -8.19
N TYR A 103 14.60 -19.09 -9.42
CA TYR A 103 13.95 -20.35 -9.83
C TYR A 103 14.89 -21.57 -9.81
N PRO A 104 16.08 -21.57 -10.47
CA PRO A 104 16.98 -22.71 -10.39
C PRO A 104 17.50 -22.94 -8.98
N MET A 105 17.69 -21.87 -8.20
CA MET A 105 18.07 -21.97 -6.79
C MET A 105 16.99 -22.66 -5.95
N ALA A 106 15.72 -22.29 -6.13
CA ALA A 106 14.59 -22.96 -5.48
C ALA A 106 14.48 -24.43 -5.91
N LEU A 107 14.68 -24.74 -7.19
CA LEU A 107 14.73 -26.12 -7.68
C LEU A 107 15.90 -26.91 -7.06
N GLY A 108 17.09 -26.31 -6.94
CA GLY A 108 18.24 -26.90 -6.27
C GLY A 108 17.92 -27.28 -4.82
N LEU A 109 17.27 -26.39 -4.08
CA LEU A 109 16.83 -26.65 -2.69
C LEU A 109 15.89 -27.85 -2.57
N THR A 110 15.05 -28.12 -3.58
CA THR A 110 14.14 -29.30 -3.57
C THR A 110 14.85 -30.63 -3.82
N ARG A 111 16.05 -30.61 -4.42
CA ARG A 111 16.79 -31.82 -4.82
C ARG A 111 17.90 -32.23 -3.83
N VAL A 112 18.10 -31.46 -2.77
CA VAL A 112 19.20 -31.63 -1.82
C VAL A 112 18.72 -32.33 -0.53
N SER A 113 19.61 -33.08 0.13
CA SER A 113 19.29 -33.80 1.37
C SER A 113 18.94 -32.85 2.52
N ARG A 114 18.15 -33.33 3.48
CA ARG A 114 17.51 -32.51 4.54
C ARG A 114 18.50 -31.70 5.38
N SER A 115 19.72 -32.19 5.58
CA SER A 115 20.78 -31.49 6.33
C SER A 115 21.32 -30.28 5.58
N TRP A 116 21.62 -30.42 4.29
CA TRP A 116 22.16 -29.35 3.45
C TRP A 116 21.10 -28.30 3.10
N ARG A 117 19.82 -28.68 3.00
CA ARG A 117 18.72 -27.72 2.76
C ARG A 117 18.66 -26.62 3.83
N ASN A 118 18.79 -26.98 5.11
CA ASN A 118 18.76 -26.00 6.20
C ASN A 118 19.94 -25.02 6.13
N VAL A 119 21.14 -25.52 5.79
CA VAL A 119 22.34 -24.68 5.64
C VAL A 119 22.18 -23.71 4.46
N LEU A 120 21.71 -24.19 3.30
CA LEU A 120 21.45 -23.32 2.14
C LEU A 120 20.39 -22.26 2.45
N LEU A 121 19.30 -22.61 3.14
CA LEU A 121 18.27 -21.64 3.53
C LEU A 121 18.82 -20.56 4.47
N MET A 122 19.67 -20.94 5.44
CA MET A 122 20.33 -19.98 6.32
C MET A 122 21.25 -19.03 5.54
N LEU A 123 22.04 -19.56 4.60
CA LEU A 123 22.92 -18.80 3.72
C LEU A 123 22.16 -17.79 2.84
N VAL A 124 20.92 -18.10 2.48
CA VAL A 124 20.09 -17.23 1.61
C VAL A 124 19.40 -16.12 2.38
N ILE A 125 19.00 -16.40 3.62
CA ILE A 125 18.28 -15.44 4.47
C ILE A 125 19.24 -14.46 5.14
N LEU A 126 20.48 -14.87 5.43
CA LEU A 126 21.53 -13.97 5.94
C LEU A 126 22.04 -13.11 4.78
N PRO A 127 21.73 -11.80 4.76
CA PRO A 127 22.31 -10.92 3.76
C PRO A 127 23.72 -10.57 4.27
N PHE A 128 24.73 -11.35 3.88
CA PHE A 128 26.11 -10.88 4.01
C PHE A 128 26.37 -9.74 3.02
#